data_AF-A0A2E9IKS5-F1
#
_entry.id   AF-A0A2E9IKS5-F1
#
_cell.length_a   1.000
_cell.length_b   1.000
_cell.length_c   1.000
_cell.angle_alpha   90.00
_cell.angle_beta   90.00
_cell.angle_gamma   90.00
#
_symmetry.space_group_name_H-M   'P 1'
#
loop_
_entity.id
_entity.type
_entity.pdbx_description
1 polymer ?
#
loop_
_entity_poly.entity_id
_entity_poly.type
_entity_poly.pdbx_seq_one_letter_code
_entity_poly.pdbx_strand_id
1 'polypeptide(L)'
;MSGEDGELPVEMRRFNSLDIARPFLLRFWMYCSALFVVFLLMVWFLSSTGVLNNVNVLILILSGVVGVKLIHQQSPLLRVPLAVNLNHPFMGEAGLGVAKVMVRLSSGAWMDAGDGRVRLIADELLGGSCLVRDDGDFAPLGHFSADRQSNTSLKRYITLINQAIALRDAVNGEEDSIESAREREGADTGLLERSWFEDEESIEIEPEGLFSKFRRD
;
A
#
# COMPACT_ATOMS: atom_id res chain seq x y z
N MET A 1 -7.74 -20.45 -15.33
CA MET A 1 -6.74 -20.37 -16.42
C MET A 1 -7.42 -19.91 -17.69
N SER A 2 -7.27 -18.63 -18.03
CA SER A 2 -7.29 -18.12 -19.40
C SER A 2 -6.24 -17.01 -19.42
N GLY A 3 -5.26 -17.15 -20.33
CA GLY A 3 -4.18 -16.19 -20.46
C GLY A 3 -4.66 -15.00 -21.30
N GLU A 4 -4.37 -13.82 -20.81
CA GLU A 4 -4.08 -12.67 -21.66
C GLU A 4 -2.72 -12.18 -21.23
N ASP A 5 -1.87 -11.96 -22.23
CA ASP A 5 -0.44 -11.75 -22.12
C ASP A 5 -0.12 -10.66 -21.09
N GLY A 6 1.04 -10.77 -20.42
CA GLY A 6 1.50 -9.86 -19.36
C GLY A 6 1.68 -8.39 -19.77
N GLU A 7 1.11 -7.98 -20.88
CA GLU A 7 0.96 -6.61 -21.32
C GLU A 7 -0.25 -5.94 -20.67
N LEU A 8 -0.22 -4.61 -20.61
CA LEU A 8 -1.30 -3.84 -20.02
C LEU A 8 -2.44 -3.71 -21.04
N PRO A 9 -3.69 -4.13 -20.73
CA PRO A 9 -4.82 -3.95 -21.64
C PRO A 9 -5.01 -2.49 -22.05
N VAL A 10 -5.47 -2.25 -23.28
CA VAL A 10 -5.59 -0.89 -23.87
C VAL A 10 -6.51 0.03 -23.06
N GLU A 11 -7.52 -0.54 -22.40
CA GLU A 11 -8.49 0.17 -21.56
C GLU A 11 -7.90 0.65 -20.22
N MET A 12 -6.74 0.12 -19.84
CA MET A 12 -6.11 0.42 -18.57
C MET A 12 -5.16 1.61 -18.69
N ARG A 13 -5.22 2.50 -17.71
CA ARG A 13 -4.33 3.65 -17.56
C ARG A 13 -3.43 3.44 -16.35
N ARG A 14 -2.14 3.73 -16.53
CA ARG A 14 -1.18 3.67 -15.42
C ARG A 14 -1.45 4.80 -14.44
N PHE A 15 -1.24 4.55 -13.16
CA PHE A 15 -1.47 5.54 -12.11
C PHE A 15 -0.75 6.88 -12.37
N ASN A 16 0.49 6.84 -12.88
CA ASN A 16 1.27 8.05 -13.14
C ASN A 16 0.73 8.92 -14.29
N SER A 17 -0.14 8.38 -15.15
CA SER A 17 -0.82 9.16 -16.19
C SER A 17 -2.13 9.80 -15.73
N LEU A 18 -2.57 9.50 -14.51
CA LEU A 18 -3.82 10.00 -13.96
C LEU A 18 -3.65 11.41 -13.39
N ASP A 19 -4.74 12.17 -13.40
CA ASP A 19 -4.75 13.53 -12.85
C ASP A 19 -4.50 13.55 -11.34
N ILE A 20 -4.94 12.51 -10.63
CA ILE A 20 -4.66 12.33 -9.20
C ILE A 20 -3.17 12.19 -8.87
N ALA A 21 -2.34 11.77 -9.85
CA ALA A 21 -0.90 11.65 -9.67
C ALA A 21 -0.15 12.98 -9.87
N ARG A 22 -0.76 13.99 -10.53
CA ARG A 22 -0.14 15.31 -10.78
C ARG A 22 0.47 15.99 -9.55
N PRO A 23 -0.19 16.07 -8.38
CA PRO A 23 0.42 16.70 -7.20
C PRO A 23 1.69 15.99 -6.74
N PHE A 24 1.78 14.66 -6.88
CA PHE A 24 2.99 13.91 -6.54
C PHE A 24 4.13 14.22 -7.51
N LEU A 25 3.83 14.27 -8.82
CA LEU A 25 4.80 14.64 -9.86
C LEU A 25 5.32 16.06 -9.66
N LEU A 26 4.44 17.02 -9.38
CA LEU A 26 4.82 18.41 -9.12
C LEU A 26 5.72 18.54 -7.91
N ARG A 27 5.41 17.87 -6.78
CA ARG A 27 6.27 17.85 -5.59
C ARG A 27 7.64 17.27 -5.88
N PHE A 28 7.72 16.20 -6.67
CA PHE A 28 8.99 15.61 -7.09
C PHE A 28 9.83 16.59 -7.92
N TRP A 29 9.24 17.20 -8.96
CA TRP A 29 9.92 18.17 -9.80
C TRP A 29 10.34 19.43 -9.04
N MET A 30 9.52 19.93 -8.10
CA MET A 30 9.89 21.05 -7.23
C MET A 30 11.12 20.71 -6.37
N TYR A 31 11.17 19.52 -5.78
CA TYR A 31 12.33 19.09 -4.99
C TYR A 31 13.60 18.97 -5.84
N CYS A 32 13.50 18.32 -7.01
CA CYS A 32 14.63 18.21 -7.94
C CYS A 32 15.11 19.57 -8.43
N SER A 33 14.18 20.49 -8.75
CA SER A 33 14.50 21.85 -9.16
C SER A 33 15.21 22.63 -8.05
N ALA A 34 14.71 22.57 -6.81
CA ALA A 34 15.35 23.22 -5.66
C ALA A 34 16.78 22.71 -5.44
N LEU A 35 17.00 21.40 -5.47
CA LEU A 35 18.34 20.82 -5.35
C LEU A 35 19.26 21.23 -6.51
N PHE A 36 18.73 21.28 -7.74
CA PHE A 36 19.50 21.69 -8.90
C PHE A 36 19.92 23.16 -8.82
N VAL A 37 19.05 24.05 -8.32
CA VAL A 37 19.41 25.45 -8.07
C VAL A 37 20.51 25.57 -7.02
N VAL A 38 20.42 24.83 -5.91
CA VAL A 38 21.48 24.80 -4.89
C VAL A 38 22.81 24.31 -5.47
N PHE A 39 22.76 23.27 -6.30
CA PHE A 39 23.93 22.76 -7.02
C PHE A 39 24.55 23.82 -7.94
N LEU A 40 23.74 24.54 -8.73
CA LEU A 40 24.22 25.61 -9.59
C LEU A 40 24.84 26.77 -8.80
N LEU A 41 24.24 27.16 -7.67
CA LEU A 41 24.81 28.18 -6.78
C LEU A 41 26.16 27.74 -6.21
N MET A 42 26.29 26.47 -5.82
CA MET A 42 27.56 25.91 -5.36
C MET A 42 28.63 25.95 -6.46
N VAL A 43 28.29 25.52 -7.68
CA VAL A 43 29.21 25.56 -8.84
C VAL A 43 29.61 27.01 -9.17
N TRP A 44 28.66 27.94 -9.14
CA TRP A 44 28.92 29.36 -9.37
C TRP A 44 29.88 29.93 -8.32
N PHE A 45 29.66 29.64 -7.03
CA PHE A 45 30.54 30.07 -5.94
C PHE A 45 31.97 29.54 -6.10
N LEU A 46 32.12 28.24 -6.43
CA LEU A 46 33.42 27.60 -6.69
C LEU A 46 34.13 28.16 -7.94
N SER A 47 33.38 28.57 -8.95
CA SER A 47 33.94 29.24 -10.13
C SER A 47 34.39 30.67 -9.80
N SER A 48 33.64 31.40 -8.97
CA SER A 48 33.99 32.76 -8.54
C SER A 48 35.26 32.84 -7.70
N THR A 49 35.62 31.77 -6.98
CA THR A 49 36.88 31.69 -6.21
C THR A 49 38.08 31.29 -7.08
N GLY A 50 37.89 31.04 -8.38
CA GLY A 50 38.94 30.65 -9.32
C GLY A 50 39.40 29.19 -9.18
N VAL A 51 38.71 28.38 -8.37
CA VAL A 51 39.05 26.97 -8.15
C VAL A 51 38.71 26.11 -9.37
N LEU A 52 37.67 26.47 -10.12
CA LEU A 52 37.20 25.75 -11.29
C LEU A 52 37.45 26.52 -12.59
N ASN A 53 38.09 25.86 -13.56
CA ASN A 53 38.16 26.35 -14.94
C ASN A 53 36.84 26.10 -15.69
N ASN A 54 36.61 26.82 -16.79
CA ASN A 54 35.38 26.73 -17.60
C ASN A 54 35.05 25.30 -18.06
N VAL A 55 36.06 24.46 -18.35
CA VAL A 55 35.88 23.06 -18.72
C VAL A 55 35.30 22.24 -17.56
N ASN A 56 35.77 22.46 -16.33
CA ASN A 56 35.28 21.76 -15.14
C ASN A 56 33.82 22.13 -14.84
N VAL A 57 33.45 23.40 -15.02
CA VAL A 57 32.07 23.87 -14.88
C VAL A 57 31.14 23.17 -15.88
N LEU A 58 31.54 23.04 -17.14
CA LEU A 58 30.76 22.35 -18.16
C LEU A 58 30.53 20.87 -17.81
N ILE A 59 31.58 20.17 -17.36
CA ILE A 59 31.50 18.77 -16.94
C ILE A 59 30.55 18.59 -15.74
N LEU A 60 30.61 19.48 -14.75
CA LEU A 60 29.75 19.45 -13.57
C LEU A 60 28.27 19.70 -13.91
N ILE A 61 27.98 20.61 -14.84
CA ILE A 61 26.61 20.85 -15.30
C ILE A 61 26.08 19.60 -16.02
N LEU A 62 26.87 19.01 -16.92
CA LEU A 62 26.49 17.78 -17.62
C LEU A 62 26.25 16.61 -16.66
N SER A 63 27.11 16.42 -15.65
CA SER A 63 26.92 15.38 -14.65
C SER A 63 25.67 15.63 -13.79
N GLY A 64 25.34 16.90 -13.50
CA GLY A 64 24.09 17.28 -12.84
C GLY A 64 22.85 16.88 -13.65
N VAL A 65 22.84 17.13 -14.96
CA VAL A 65 21.73 16.73 -15.85
C VAL A 65 21.57 15.21 -15.91
N VAL A 66 22.69 14.48 -16.04
CA VAL A 66 22.68 13.01 -16.00
C VAL A 66 22.18 12.50 -14.65
N GLY A 67 22.60 13.14 -13.54
CA GLY A 67 22.13 12.83 -12.19
C GLY A 67 20.62 12.99 -12.03
N VAL A 68 20.04 14.09 -12.51
CA VAL A 68 18.58 14.30 -12.50
C VAL A 68 17.87 13.21 -13.32
N LYS A 69 18.39 12.84 -14.49
CA LYS A 69 17.83 11.76 -15.30
C LYS A 69 17.87 10.41 -14.58
N LEU A 70 18.97 10.09 -13.89
CA LEU A 70 19.09 8.86 -13.10
C LEU A 70 18.13 8.85 -11.91
N ILE A 71 18.00 9.97 -11.19
CA ILE A 71 17.05 10.11 -10.07
C ILE A 71 15.61 9.95 -10.58
N HIS A 72 15.27 10.59 -11.71
CA HIS A 72 13.96 10.43 -12.34
C HIS A 72 13.70 8.97 -12.72
N GLN A 73 14.70 8.30 -13.31
CA GLN A 73 14.56 6.89 -13.67
C GLN A 73 14.38 6.01 -12.45
N GLN A 74 15.10 6.22 -11.34
CA GLN A 74 15.03 5.34 -10.17
C GLN A 74 13.96 5.75 -9.14
N SER A 75 13.29 6.89 -9.33
CA SER A 75 12.35 7.41 -8.35
C SER A 75 11.16 6.46 -8.15
N PRO A 76 10.92 6.00 -6.90
CA PRO A 76 9.79 5.12 -6.61
C PRO A 76 8.44 5.83 -6.84
N LEU A 77 8.40 7.15 -6.61
CA LEU A 77 7.20 7.95 -6.82
C LEU A 77 6.74 7.98 -8.29
N LEU A 78 7.65 7.70 -9.23
CA LEU A 78 7.40 7.71 -10.67
C LEU A 78 7.22 6.30 -11.25
N ARG A 79 7.33 5.25 -10.42
CA ARG A 79 7.24 3.86 -10.84
C ARG A 79 6.19 3.09 -10.03
N VAL A 80 5.06 3.75 -9.76
CA VAL A 80 3.93 3.10 -9.09
C VAL A 80 3.45 1.92 -9.96
N PRO A 81 3.49 0.67 -9.46
CA PRO A 81 3.15 -0.53 -10.22
C PRO A 81 1.63 -0.77 -10.22
N LEU A 82 0.87 0.25 -10.58
CA LEU A 82 -0.60 0.26 -10.51
C LEU A 82 -1.19 0.81 -11.80
N ALA A 83 -2.24 0.16 -12.28
CA ALA A 83 -3.07 0.62 -13.37
C ALA A 83 -4.54 0.35 -13.07
N VAL A 84 -5.40 1.23 -13.57
CA VAL A 84 -6.85 1.16 -13.37
C VAL A 84 -7.55 1.45 -14.69
N ASN A 85 -8.77 0.94 -14.86
CA ASN A 85 -9.57 1.22 -16.06
C ASN A 85 -10.27 2.58 -15.98
N LEU A 86 -10.96 2.95 -17.06
CA LEU A 86 -11.70 4.22 -17.16
C LEU A 86 -12.81 4.37 -16.12
N ASN A 87 -13.37 3.25 -15.61
CA ASN A 87 -14.48 3.28 -14.67
C ASN A 87 -14.06 3.50 -13.21
N HIS A 88 -12.76 3.45 -12.93
CA HIS A 88 -12.25 3.56 -11.57
C HIS A 88 -12.35 5.02 -11.04
N PRO A 89 -12.70 5.26 -9.76
CA PRO A 89 -12.81 6.61 -9.17
C PRO A 89 -11.60 7.53 -9.30
N PHE A 90 -10.41 6.96 -9.53
CA PHE A 90 -9.20 7.75 -9.83
C PHE A 90 -9.29 8.55 -11.14
N MET A 91 -10.27 8.26 -11.99
CA MET A 91 -10.54 8.99 -13.24
C MET A 91 -11.42 10.24 -13.01
N GLY A 92 -11.87 10.49 -11.78
CA GLY A 92 -12.62 11.68 -11.39
C GLY A 92 -14.11 11.39 -11.25
N GLU A 93 -14.81 11.17 -12.37
CA GLU A 93 -16.23 10.82 -12.34
C GLU A 93 -16.40 9.30 -12.32
N ALA A 94 -17.27 8.80 -11.45
CA ALA A 94 -17.57 7.38 -11.33
C ALA A 94 -18.09 6.87 -12.68
N GLY A 95 -17.35 5.96 -13.32
CA GLY A 95 -17.78 5.38 -14.58
C GLY A 95 -19.02 4.52 -14.38
N LEU A 96 -19.87 4.45 -15.39
CA LEU A 96 -21.12 3.67 -15.37
C LEU A 96 -20.91 2.15 -15.46
N GLY A 97 -19.67 1.67 -15.45
CA GLY A 97 -19.32 0.26 -15.63
C GLY A 97 -18.43 -0.30 -14.52
N VAL A 98 -18.03 -1.57 -14.65
CA VAL A 98 -17.22 -2.27 -13.65
C VAL A 98 -15.81 -1.66 -13.58
N ALA A 99 -15.37 -1.29 -12.38
CA ALA A 99 -14.02 -0.85 -12.11
C ALA A 99 -13.07 -2.06 -12.00
N LYS A 100 -11.85 -1.93 -12.54
CA LYS A 100 -10.81 -2.96 -12.50
C LYS A 100 -9.47 -2.38 -12.10
N VAL A 101 -8.67 -3.15 -11.36
CA VAL A 101 -7.38 -2.75 -10.79
C VAL A 101 -6.33 -3.80 -11.16
N MET A 102 -5.26 -3.37 -11.82
CA MET A 102 -4.15 -4.22 -12.24
C MET A 102 -2.87 -3.80 -11.52
N VAL A 103 -2.07 -4.77 -11.14
CA VAL A 103 -0.77 -4.58 -10.48
C VAL A 103 0.34 -5.12 -11.36
N ARG A 104 1.44 -4.38 -11.45
CA ARG A 104 2.62 -4.82 -12.19
C ARG A 104 3.56 -5.61 -11.28
N LEU A 105 3.90 -6.83 -11.67
CA LEU A 105 4.88 -7.67 -10.98
C LEU A 105 6.32 -7.30 -11.38
N SER A 106 7.31 -7.82 -10.65
CA SER A 106 8.74 -7.59 -10.95
C SER A 106 9.17 -8.20 -12.27
N SER A 107 8.50 -9.26 -12.74
CA SER A 107 8.66 -9.83 -14.08
C SER A 107 8.26 -8.86 -15.19
N GLY A 108 7.57 -7.77 -14.84
CA GLY A 108 7.03 -6.79 -15.78
C GLY A 108 5.60 -7.09 -16.22
N ALA A 109 5.09 -8.28 -15.92
CA ALA A 109 3.73 -8.72 -16.22
C ALA A 109 2.69 -7.94 -15.40
N TRP A 110 1.55 -7.65 -16.02
CA TRP A 110 0.38 -7.09 -15.34
C TRP A 110 -0.58 -8.19 -14.94
N MET A 111 -0.99 -8.19 -13.68
CA MET A 111 -1.92 -9.15 -13.11
C MET A 111 -3.12 -8.41 -12.53
N ASP A 112 -4.30 -9.00 -12.63
CA ASP A 112 -5.47 -8.52 -11.89
C ASP A 112 -5.22 -8.67 -10.39
N ALA A 113 -5.55 -7.63 -9.63
CA ALA A 113 -5.49 -7.70 -8.17
C ALA A 113 -6.45 -8.78 -7.61
N GLY A 114 -7.55 -9.05 -8.34
CA GLY A 114 -8.61 -9.95 -7.89
C GLY A 114 -9.38 -9.39 -6.71
N ASP A 115 -10.11 -10.25 -6.01
CA ASP A 115 -11.00 -9.86 -4.92
C ASP A 115 -10.24 -9.80 -3.60
N GLY A 116 -10.57 -8.81 -2.75
CA GLY A 116 -9.90 -8.62 -1.46
C GLY A 116 -8.62 -7.78 -1.50
N ARG A 117 -8.08 -7.47 -0.31
CA ARG A 117 -6.88 -6.63 -0.14
C ARG A 117 -5.61 -7.43 -0.44
N VAL A 118 -4.49 -6.74 -0.66
CA VAL A 118 -3.19 -7.36 -0.88
C VAL A 118 -2.19 -7.01 0.21
N ARG A 119 -1.26 -7.93 0.47
CA ARG A 119 -0.15 -7.75 1.41
C ARG A 119 1.16 -8.29 0.85
N LEU A 120 2.27 -7.86 1.45
CA LEU A 120 3.61 -8.37 1.11
C LEU A 120 4.01 -9.48 2.05
N ILE A 121 4.63 -10.52 1.50
CA ILE A 121 5.32 -11.58 2.22
C ILE A 121 6.76 -11.63 1.72
N ALA A 122 7.72 -11.87 2.61
CA ALA A 122 9.11 -12.08 2.23
C ALA A 122 9.24 -13.35 1.37
N ASP A 123 9.94 -13.23 0.24
CA ASP A 123 10.28 -14.38 -0.59
C ASP A 123 11.68 -14.87 -0.20
N GLU A 124 11.75 -16.04 0.44
CA GLU A 124 13.03 -16.62 0.87
C GLU A 124 13.78 -17.32 -0.28
N LEU A 125 13.07 -17.71 -1.34
CA LEU A 125 13.65 -18.46 -2.46
C LEU A 125 14.32 -17.53 -3.47
N LEU A 126 13.58 -16.52 -3.94
CA LEU A 126 14.10 -15.54 -4.91
C LEU A 126 14.72 -14.32 -4.22
N GLY A 127 14.52 -14.17 -2.91
CA GLY A 127 14.80 -12.94 -2.19
C GLY A 127 13.73 -11.88 -2.45
N GLY A 128 13.66 -10.86 -1.59
CA GLY A 128 12.76 -9.72 -1.80
C GLY A 128 11.35 -9.95 -1.24
N SER A 129 10.32 -9.66 -2.01
CA SER A 129 8.92 -9.73 -1.55
C SER A 129 7.94 -10.16 -2.64
N CYS A 130 7.03 -11.05 -2.25
CA CYS A 130 5.89 -11.51 -3.03
C CYS A 130 4.62 -10.77 -2.61
N LEU A 131 3.76 -10.53 -3.60
CA LEU A 131 2.42 -10.00 -3.38
C LEU A 131 1.46 -11.17 -3.23
N VAL A 132 0.64 -11.14 -2.18
CA VAL A 132 -0.41 -12.14 -1.94
C VAL A 132 -1.72 -11.43 -1.63
N ARG A 133 -2.84 -12.09 -1.93
CA ARG A 133 -4.16 -11.64 -1.46
C ARG A 133 -4.32 -11.91 0.04
N ASP A 134 -5.14 -11.11 0.69
CA ASP A 134 -5.48 -11.19 2.11
C ASP A 134 -6.95 -11.62 2.24
N ASP A 135 -7.27 -12.75 1.61
CA ASP A 135 -8.60 -13.36 1.45
C ASP A 135 -8.76 -14.65 2.27
N GLY A 136 -7.90 -14.85 3.28
CA GLY A 136 -7.86 -16.05 4.13
C GLY A 136 -7.01 -17.19 3.55
N ASP A 137 -7.06 -17.39 2.23
CA ASP A 137 -6.28 -18.41 1.51
C ASP A 137 -4.83 -17.96 1.21
N PHE A 138 -4.56 -16.66 1.33
CA PHE A 138 -3.25 -16.06 1.06
C PHE A 138 -2.70 -16.41 -0.32
N ALA A 139 -3.59 -16.42 -1.33
CA ALA A 139 -3.24 -16.81 -2.68
C ALA A 139 -2.13 -15.90 -3.24
N PRO A 140 -0.99 -16.46 -3.73
CA PRO A 140 0.08 -15.65 -4.25
C PRO A 140 -0.27 -15.08 -5.63
N LEU A 141 -0.13 -13.76 -5.79
CA LEU A 141 -0.23 -13.07 -7.08
C LEU A 141 1.09 -13.20 -7.86
N GLY A 142 2.22 -13.17 -7.15
CA GLY A 142 3.54 -13.39 -7.72
C GLY A 142 4.64 -12.55 -7.08
N HIS A 143 5.86 -12.69 -7.62
CA HIS A 143 7.01 -11.92 -7.17
C HIS A 143 6.86 -10.43 -7.52
N PHE A 144 6.96 -9.55 -6.53
CA PHE A 144 6.59 -8.13 -6.69
C PHE A 144 7.79 -7.20 -6.73
N SER A 145 8.78 -7.44 -5.88
CA SER A 145 10.01 -6.65 -5.85
C SER A 145 11.18 -7.46 -5.30
N ALA A 146 12.38 -7.17 -5.80
CA ALA A 146 13.64 -7.67 -5.24
C ALA A 146 13.97 -7.02 -3.87
N ASP A 147 13.33 -5.88 -3.56
CA ASP A 147 13.51 -5.22 -2.27
C ASP A 147 12.80 -5.98 -1.13
N ARG A 148 13.33 -5.87 0.08
CA ARG A 148 12.69 -6.43 1.29
C ARG A 148 11.39 -5.70 1.61
N GLN A 149 10.42 -6.42 2.18
CA GLN A 149 9.11 -5.92 2.59
C GLN A 149 9.14 -4.72 3.55
N SER A 150 10.25 -4.51 4.26
CA SER A 150 10.45 -3.37 5.16
C SER A 150 10.65 -2.04 4.42
N ASN A 151 10.89 -2.05 3.10
CA ASN A 151 11.13 -0.86 2.30
C ASN A 151 9.91 0.08 2.31
N THR A 152 10.13 1.34 2.69
CA THR A 152 9.09 2.37 2.81
C THR A 152 8.34 2.61 1.50
N SER A 153 9.02 2.51 0.36
CA SER A 153 8.40 2.70 -0.96
C SER A 153 7.45 1.55 -1.29
N LEU A 154 7.83 0.30 -0.97
CA LEU A 154 6.94 -0.85 -1.15
C LEU A 154 5.69 -0.73 -0.28
N LYS A 155 5.84 -0.35 1.00
CA LYS A 155 4.69 -0.10 1.88
C LYS A 155 3.73 0.93 1.28
N ARG A 156 4.25 2.04 0.74
CA ARG A 156 3.43 3.05 0.05
C ARG A 156 2.70 2.49 -1.16
N TYR A 157 3.37 1.66 -1.98
CA TYR A 157 2.70 1.02 -3.12
C TYR A 157 1.55 0.13 -2.68
N ILE A 158 1.73 -0.69 -1.64
CA ILE A 158 0.66 -1.55 -1.12
C ILE A 158 -0.50 -0.73 -0.59
N THR A 159 -0.22 0.35 0.15
CA THR A 159 -1.28 1.26 0.60
C THR A 159 -2.06 1.83 -0.59
N LEU A 160 -1.38 2.30 -1.64
CA LEU A 160 -2.03 2.84 -2.84
C LEU A 160 -2.83 1.78 -3.59
N ILE A 161 -2.31 0.55 -3.73
CA ILE A 161 -3.01 -0.56 -4.37
C ILE A 161 -4.27 -0.90 -3.57
N ASN A 162 -4.16 -1.06 -2.25
CA ASN A 162 -5.31 -1.36 -1.39
C ASN A 162 -6.36 -0.25 -1.39
N GLN A 163 -5.94 1.01 -1.50
CA GLN A 163 -6.87 2.12 -1.69
C GLN A 163 -7.60 2.06 -3.04
N ALA A 164 -6.90 1.69 -4.11
CA ALA A 164 -7.52 1.49 -5.41
C ALA A 164 -8.54 0.34 -5.37
N ILE A 165 -8.18 -0.81 -4.79
CA ILE A 165 -9.08 -1.95 -4.62
C ILE A 165 -10.31 -1.51 -3.79
N ALA A 166 -10.13 -0.82 -2.66
CA ALA A 166 -11.25 -0.34 -1.86
C ALA A 166 -12.22 0.57 -2.63
N LEU A 167 -11.70 1.47 -3.46
CA LEU A 167 -12.51 2.36 -4.29
C LEU A 167 -13.19 1.61 -5.44
N ARG A 168 -12.54 0.60 -6.01
CA ARG A 168 -13.12 -0.31 -6.99
C ARG A 168 -14.32 -1.04 -6.40
N ASP A 169 -14.15 -1.65 -5.23
CA ASP A 169 -15.17 -2.45 -4.55
C ASP A 169 -16.41 -1.59 -4.23
N ALA A 170 -16.17 -0.37 -3.73
CA ALA A 170 -17.23 0.60 -3.44
C ALA A 170 -18.07 0.98 -4.68
N VAL A 171 -17.47 1.06 -5.87
CA VAL A 171 -18.19 1.34 -7.13
C VAL A 171 -18.86 0.09 -7.69
N ASN A 172 -18.22 -1.06 -7.55
CA ASN A 172 -18.76 -2.33 -8.03
C ASN A 172 -19.91 -2.86 -7.17
N GLY A 173 -20.19 -2.23 -6.04
CA GLY A 173 -21.27 -2.62 -5.13
C GLY A 173 -20.95 -3.87 -4.32
N GLU A 174 -19.65 -4.16 -4.10
CA GLU A 174 -19.28 -5.19 -3.13
C GLU A 174 -19.66 -4.72 -1.72
N GLU A 175 -20.31 -5.63 -0.99
CA GLU A 175 -20.93 -5.38 0.31
C GLU A 175 -19.88 -4.88 1.33
N ASP A 176 -20.11 -3.69 1.89
CA ASP A 176 -19.24 -3.13 2.92
C ASP A 176 -19.33 -4.02 4.16
N SER A 177 -18.25 -4.75 4.45
CA SER A 177 -18.17 -5.61 5.63
C SER A 177 -18.37 -4.81 6.94
N ILE A 178 -18.10 -3.51 6.92
CA ILE A 178 -18.37 -2.60 8.04
C ILE A 178 -19.84 -2.21 8.09
N GLU A 179 -20.49 -1.91 6.97
CA GLU A 179 -21.93 -1.61 6.96
C GLU A 179 -22.74 -2.84 7.38
N SER A 180 -22.41 -4.03 6.85
CA SER A 180 -23.02 -5.28 7.30
C SER A 180 -22.72 -5.59 8.78
N ALA A 181 -21.58 -5.13 9.32
CA ALA A 181 -21.27 -5.23 10.75
C ALA A 181 -22.08 -4.21 11.57
N ARG A 182 -22.29 -2.99 11.07
CA ARG A 182 -23.16 -1.98 11.69
C ARG A 182 -24.62 -2.41 11.66
N GLU A 183 -25.09 -3.00 10.57
CA GLU A 183 -26.42 -3.59 10.49
C GLU A 183 -26.57 -4.75 11.48
N ARG A 184 -25.51 -5.54 11.70
CA ARG A 184 -25.44 -6.57 12.75
C ARG A 184 -25.35 -6.00 14.18
N GLU A 185 -24.74 -4.84 14.37
CA GLU A 185 -24.72 -4.12 15.65
C GLU A 185 -26.06 -3.42 15.95
N GLY A 186 -26.74 -2.92 14.91
CA GLY A 186 -28.06 -2.28 14.99
C GLY A 186 -29.21 -3.28 15.03
N ALA A 187 -29.02 -4.48 14.47
CA ALA A 187 -29.83 -5.64 14.78
C ALA A 187 -29.51 -6.05 16.21
N ASP A 188 -30.21 -5.44 17.16
CA ASP A 188 -30.15 -5.69 18.59
C ASP A 188 -30.56 -7.14 18.88
N THR A 189 -29.70 -8.10 18.55
CA THR A 189 -29.88 -9.48 18.95
C THR A 189 -29.57 -9.51 20.43
N GLY A 190 -30.62 -9.40 21.25
CA GLY A 190 -30.63 -9.58 22.70
C GLY A 190 -30.22 -11.00 23.12
N LEU A 191 -29.06 -11.47 22.65
CA LEU A 191 -28.51 -12.81 22.84
C LEU A 191 -27.49 -12.86 23.97
N LEU A 192 -27.72 -12.05 25.00
CA LEU A 192 -27.37 -12.32 26.40
C LEU A 192 -27.94 -11.17 27.23
N GLU A 193 -29.25 -11.20 27.48
CA GLU A 193 -29.75 -10.64 28.74
C GLU A 193 -29.01 -11.40 29.84
N ARG A 194 -27.92 -10.80 30.32
CA ARG A 194 -27.19 -11.29 31.46
C ARG A 194 -28.09 -11.04 32.67
N SER A 195 -28.96 -12.00 32.96
CA SER A 195 -29.57 -12.12 34.27
C SER A 195 -28.43 -12.37 35.25
N TRP A 196 -27.85 -11.29 35.76
CA TRP A 196 -27.15 -11.38 37.03
C TRP A 196 -28.15 -12.01 37.99
N PHE A 197 -27.75 -13.06 38.70
CA PHE A 197 -28.51 -13.55 39.83
C PHE A 197 -28.55 -12.41 40.86
N GLU A 198 -29.55 -11.54 40.74
CA GLU A 198 -29.97 -10.69 41.83
C GLU A 198 -30.69 -11.64 42.80
N ASP A 199 -30.08 -11.78 43.99
CA ASP A 199 -30.56 -12.51 45.16
C ASP A 199 -30.28 -14.03 45.25
N GLU A 200 -29.02 -14.46 45.05
CA GLU A 200 -28.54 -15.64 45.80
C GLU A 200 -28.11 -15.20 47.20
N GLU A 201 -28.98 -15.44 48.18
CA GLU A 201 -28.67 -15.44 49.61
C GLU A 201 -27.28 -16.05 49.83
N SER A 202 -26.47 -15.33 50.62
CA SER A 202 -25.15 -15.71 51.12
C SER A 202 -24.88 -17.22 51.01
N ILE A 203 -24.03 -17.60 50.07
CA ILE A 203 -23.47 -18.96 50.01
C ILE A 203 -22.78 -19.20 51.36
N GLU A 204 -23.44 -19.94 52.24
CA GLU A 204 -22.91 -20.35 53.53
C GLU A 204 -21.87 -21.43 53.26
N ILE A 205 -20.61 -21.02 53.16
CA ILE A 205 -19.48 -21.95 53.00
C ILE A 205 -19.27 -22.61 54.36
N GLU A 206 -19.81 -23.82 54.54
CA GLU A 206 -19.46 -24.67 55.70
C GLU A 206 -17.96 -25.01 55.66
N PRO A 207 -17.17 -24.65 56.68
CA PRO A 207 -15.75 -24.93 56.71
C PRO A 207 -15.46 -26.34 57.25
N GLU A 208 -16.05 -27.40 56.66
CA GLU A 208 -15.82 -28.77 57.13
C GLU A 208 -14.52 -29.42 56.63
N GLY A 209 -13.73 -28.72 55.80
CA GLY A 209 -12.55 -29.32 55.15
C GLY A 209 -11.20 -29.16 55.86
N LEU A 210 -11.02 -28.11 56.70
CA LEU A 210 -9.69 -27.70 57.18
C LEU A 210 -9.42 -27.96 58.67
N PHE A 211 -10.46 -28.01 59.51
CA PHE A 211 -10.29 -28.17 60.97
C PHE A 211 -10.51 -29.61 61.49
N SER A 212 -10.99 -30.55 60.67
CA SER A 212 -11.19 -31.95 61.08
C SER A 212 -9.89 -32.76 61.22
N LYS A 213 -8.75 -32.25 60.71
CA LYS A 213 -7.45 -32.92 60.78
C LYS A 213 -6.57 -32.56 61.99
N PHE A 214 -6.98 -31.61 62.83
CA PHE A 214 -6.19 -31.21 64.01
C PHE A 214 -6.67 -31.79 65.34
N ARG A 215 -7.65 -32.71 65.34
CA ARG A 215 -8.13 -33.36 66.55
C ARG A 215 -7.82 -34.86 66.57
N ARG A 216 -6.52 -35.16 66.69
CA ARG A 216 -6.03 -36.45 67.21
C ARG A 216 -4.88 -36.11 68.17
N ASP A 217 -5.22 -36.10 69.45
CA ASP A 217 -4.41 -36.59 70.57
C ASP A 217 -5.40 -36.98 71.68
#